data_AF-A0A7W1PZI5-F1
#
_entry.id   AF-A0A7W1PZI5-F1
#
_cell.length_a   1.000
_cell.length_b   1.000
_cell.length_c   1.000
_cell.angle_alpha   90.00
_cell.angle_beta   90.00
_cell.angle_gamma   90.00
#
_symmetry.space_group_name_H-M   'P 1'
#
loop_
_entity.id
_entity.type
_entity.pdbx_description
1 polymer ?
#
loop_
_entity_poly.entity_id
_entity_poly.type
_entity_poly.pdbx_seq_one_letter_code
_entity_poly.pdbx_strand_id
1 'polypeptide(L)'
;ADGILGAELPIAMAKARASEAAGAVARIAHQVHGAIGFTREHDLRLATTRLWAWRDEDGSEAQWNETVGAAALAAGPDGLWPMITGSP
;
A
#
# COMPACT_ATOMS: atom_id res chain seq x y z
N ALA A 1 -14.13 -0.57 -23.45
CA ALA A 1 -13.09 0.47 -23.27
C ALA A 1 -12.44 0.18 -21.94
N ASP A 2 -11.44 -0.71 -21.95
CA ASP A 2 -11.26 -1.67 -20.84
C ASP A 2 -9.78 -1.85 -20.46
N GLY A 3 -9.01 -0.75 -20.46
CA GLY A 3 -7.55 -0.82 -20.31
C GLY A 3 -6.95 0.07 -19.23
N ILE A 4 -7.69 1.06 -18.71
CA ILE A 4 -7.17 2.02 -17.72
C ILE A 4 -8.25 2.41 -16.69
N LEU A 5 -9.50 2.58 -17.12
CA LEU A 5 -10.61 2.97 -16.24
C LEU A 5 -11.01 1.90 -15.20
N GLY A 6 -10.75 0.61 -15.47
CA GLY A 6 -10.98 -0.47 -14.50
C GLY A 6 -9.83 -0.69 -13.51
N ALA A 7 -8.65 -0.13 -13.77
CA ALA A 7 -7.44 -0.40 -12.98
C ALA A 7 -7.29 0.53 -11.77
N GLU A 8 -8.03 1.64 -11.74
CA GLU A 8 -7.90 2.67 -10.69
C GLU A 8 -8.15 2.10 -9.29
N LEU A 9 -9.23 1.34 -9.09
CA LEU A 9 -9.54 0.74 -7.80
C LEU A 9 -8.46 -0.28 -7.35
N PRO A 10 -8.04 -1.25 -8.19
CA PRO A 10 -6.90 -2.11 -7.87
C PRO A 10 -5.61 -1.34 -7.53
N ILE A 11 -5.30 -0.28 -8.27
CA ILE A 11 -4.12 0.57 -8.03
C ILE A 11 -4.23 1.28 -6.67
N ALA A 12 -5.38 1.89 -6.38
CA ALA A 12 -5.62 2.58 -5.11
C ALA A 12 -5.51 1.61 -3.92
N MET A 13 -6.12 0.43 -4.01
CA MET A 13 -6.01 -0.62 -3.00
C MET A 13 -4.56 -1.07 -2.78
N ALA A 14 -3.82 -1.32 -3.87
CA ALA A 14 -2.43 -1.76 -3.81
C ALA A 14 -1.53 -0.69 -3.19
N LYS A 15 -1.67 0.57 -3.64
CA LYS A 15 -0.87 1.70 -3.14
C LYS A 15 -1.15 1.95 -1.66
N ALA A 16 -2.42 1.99 -1.24
CA ALA A 16 -2.79 2.16 0.16
C ALA A 16 -2.21 1.02 1.03
N ARG A 17 -2.40 -0.24 0.63
CA ARG A 17 -1.91 -1.38 1.41
C ARG A 17 -0.38 -1.45 1.49
N ALA A 18 0.32 -1.15 0.41
CA ALA A 18 1.78 -1.15 0.37
C ALA A 18 2.35 -0.01 1.23
N SER A 19 1.80 1.21 1.13
CA SER A 19 2.20 2.37 1.93
C SER A 19 2.04 2.11 3.44
N GLU A 20 0.92 1.51 3.86
CA GLU A 20 0.71 1.15 5.26
C GLU A 20 1.72 0.10 5.75
N ALA A 21 1.94 -0.94 4.93
CA ALA A 21 2.85 -2.04 5.27
C ALA A 21 4.32 -1.60 5.34
N ALA A 22 4.72 -0.58 4.57
CA ALA A 22 6.10 -0.09 4.50
C ALA A 22 6.71 0.20 5.88
N GLY A 23 5.96 0.87 6.76
CA GLY A 23 6.41 1.17 8.12
C GLY A 23 6.56 -0.08 9.00
N ALA A 24 5.63 -1.03 8.89
CA ALA A 24 5.68 -2.27 9.64
C ALA A 24 6.85 -3.17 9.20
N VAL A 25 7.03 -3.32 7.89
CA VAL A 25 8.14 -4.10 7.31
C VAL A 25 9.48 -3.51 7.70
N ALA A 26 9.67 -2.19 7.58
CA ALA A 26 10.92 -1.54 7.97
C ALA A 26 11.25 -1.80 9.45
N ARG A 27 10.26 -1.68 10.34
CA ARG A 27 10.43 -1.92 11.77
C ARG A 27 10.84 -3.36 12.07
N ILE A 28 10.12 -4.34 11.53
CA ILE A 28 10.40 -5.76 11.74
C ILE A 28 11.78 -6.11 11.22
N ALA A 29 12.14 -5.63 10.03
CA ALA A 29 13.44 -5.87 9.45
C ALA A 29 14.57 -5.34 10.35
N HIS A 30 14.44 -4.12 10.89
CA HIS A 30 15.42 -3.58 11.83
C HIS A 30 15.48 -4.37 13.14
N GLN A 31 14.35 -4.88 13.65
CA GLN A 31 14.32 -5.71 14.86
C GLN A 31 15.05 -7.06 14.66
N VAL A 32 14.89 -7.70 13.50
CA VAL A 32 15.55 -8.98 13.17
C VAL A 32 17.07 -8.81 13.05
N HIS A 33 17.53 -7.71 12.42
CA HIS A 33 18.96 -7.50 12.20
C HIS A 33 19.65 -6.87 13.42
N GLY A 34 18.92 -6.15 14.29
CA GLY A 34 19.52 -5.44 15.42
C GLY A 34 20.47 -4.33 14.95
N ALA A 35 21.58 -4.13 15.67
CA ALA A 35 22.51 -3.02 15.42
C ALA A 35 23.09 -3.01 13.99
N ILE A 36 23.41 -4.19 13.42
CA ILE A 36 23.99 -4.30 12.07
C ILE A 36 23.05 -3.75 10.98
N GLY A 37 21.73 -3.78 11.23
CA GLY A 37 20.72 -3.24 10.33
C GLY A 37 20.76 -1.72 10.18
N PHE A 38 21.49 -1.01 11.05
CA PHE A 38 21.67 0.44 11.02
C PHE A 38 23.02 0.89 10.48
N THR A 39 23.97 -0.04 10.29
CA THR A 39 25.34 0.30 9.88
C THR A 39 25.47 0.32 8.34
N ARG A 40 26.67 0.61 7.82
CA ARG A 40 26.92 0.69 6.36
C ARG A 40 27.24 -0.68 5.75
N GLU A 41 27.57 -1.65 6.58
CA GLU A 41 27.95 -3.01 6.24
C GLU A 41 26.75 -3.87 5.84
N HIS A 42 25.52 -3.40 6.09
CA HIS A 42 24.29 -4.05 5.65
C HIS A 42 23.39 -3.09 4.86
N ASP A 43 22.84 -3.56 3.74
CA ASP A 43 22.04 -2.74 2.82
C ASP A 43 20.61 -2.42 3.31
N LEU A 44 20.27 -2.79 4.55
CA LEU A 44 18.88 -2.71 5.05
C LEU A 44 18.36 -1.26 5.00
N ARG A 45 19.21 -0.32 5.40
CA ARG A 45 18.90 1.12 5.37
C ARG A 45 18.49 1.60 3.98
N LEU A 46 19.09 1.07 2.91
CA LEU A 46 18.78 1.51 1.54
C LEU A 46 17.35 1.13 1.16
N ALA A 47 16.92 -0.08 1.52
CA ALA A 47 15.56 -0.54 1.30
C ALA A 47 14.55 0.20 2.18
N THR A 48 14.82 0.35 3.48
CA THR A 48 13.88 1.00 4.41
C THR A 48 13.73 2.50 4.17
N THR A 49 14.79 3.19 3.74
CA THR A 49 14.72 4.60 3.31
C THR A 49 13.86 4.76 2.07
N ARG A 50 13.98 3.86 1.08
CA ARG A 50 13.11 3.88 -0.11
C ARG A 50 11.65 3.61 0.23
N LEU A 51 11.39 2.64 1.11
CA LEU A 51 10.04 2.37 1.60
C LEU A 51 9.40 3.60 2.26
N TRP A 52 10.18 4.40 2.99
CA TRP A 52 9.70 5.65 3.59
C TRP A 52 9.44 6.76 2.59
N ALA A 53 10.23 6.87 1.52
CA ALA A 53 9.95 7.82 0.46
C ALA A 53 8.70 7.40 -0.33
N TRP A 54 8.68 6.16 -0.82
CA TRP A 54 7.60 5.63 -1.66
C TRP A 54 6.24 5.55 -0.99
N ARG A 55 6.18 5.46 0.35
CA ARG A 55 4.89 5.44 1.05
C ARG A 55 4.15 6.78 0.94
N ASP A 56 4.87 7.89 0.81
CA ASP A 56 4.34 9.25 0.80
C ASP A 56 4.36 9.87 -0.62
N GLU A 57 5.18 9.35 -1.52
CA GLU A 57 5.15 9.67 -2.96
C GLU A 57 3.86 9.16 -3.63
N ASP A 58 3.43 9.86 -4.69
CA ASP A 58 2.24 9.52 -5.48
C ASP A 58 0.96 9.33 -4.66
N GLY A 59 0.82 10.13 -3.59
CA GLY A 59 -0.32 10.11 -2.70
C GLY A 59 -0.15 9.17 -1.50
N SER A 60 -0.64 9.63 -0.35
CA SER A 60 -0.56 8.91 0.91
C SER A 60 -1.58 7.77 0.99
N GLU A 61 -1.34 6.83 1.90
CA GLU A 61 -2.28 5.73 2.14
C GLU A 61 -3.68 6.23 2.53
N ALA A 62 -3.77 7.33 3.30
CA ALA A 62 -5.05 7.95 3.64
C ALA A 62 -5.82 8.45 2.40
N GLN A 63 -5.15 9.15 1.48
CA GLN A 63 -5.75 9.65 0.25
C GLN A 63 -6.27 8.52 -0.65
N TRP A 64 -5.48 7.45 -0.77
CA TRP A 64 -5.90 6.28 -1.56
C TRP A 64 -7.02 5.49 -0.87
N ASN A 65 -7.01 5.41 0.46
CA ASN A 65 -8.12 4.82 1.23
C ASN A 65 -9.43 5.61 1.06
N GLU A 66 -9.39 6.94 0.94
CA GLU A 66 -10.57 7.74 0.62
C GLU A 66 -11.15 7.37 -0.75
N THR A 67 -10.28 7.15 -1.74
CA THR A 67 -10.68 6.73 -3.10
C THR A 67 -11.35 5.35 -3.07
N VAL A 68 -10.74 4.38 -2.36
CA VAL A 68 -11.31 3.04 -2.17
C VAL A 68 -12.65 3.11 -1.43
N GLY A 69 -12.73 3.92 -0.37
CA GLY A 69 -13.95 4.13 0.40
C GLY A 69 -15.08 4.75 -0.42
N ALA A 70 -14.77 5.75 -1.25
CA ALA A 70 -15.73 6.35 -2.17
C ALA A 70 -16.27 5.33 -3.19
N ALA A 71 -15.39 4.50 -3.75
CA ALA A 71 -15.80 3.42 -4.65
C ALA A 71 -16.71 2.40 -3.93
N ALA A 72 -16.37 2.00 -2.71
CA ALA A 72 -17.17 1.09 -1.90
C ALA A 72 -18.57 1.66 -1.59
N LEU A 73 -18.65 2.95 -1.25
CA LEU A 73 -19.93 3.64 -1.03
C LEU A 73 -20.77 3.73 -2.31
N ALA A 74 -20.14 4.01 -3.45
CA ALA A 74 -20.81 4.10 -4.74
C ALA A 74 -21.36 2.73 -5.21
N ALA A 75 -20.70 1.62 -4.87
CA ALA A 75 -21.16 0.28 -5.17
C ALA A 75 -22.44 -0.11 -4.39
N GLY A 76 -22.71 0.57 -3.28
CA GLY A 76 -23.88 0.31 -2.45
C GLY A 76 -23.81 -1.01 -1.66
N PRO A 77 -24.86 -1.32 -0.87
CA PRO A 77 -24.85 -2.44 0.07
C PRO A 77 -24.66 -3.80 -0.61
N ASP A 78 -25.25 -3.99 -1.79
CA ASP A 78 -25.18 -5.25 -2.53
C ASP A 78 -23.91 -5.38 -3.39
N GLY A 79 -23.22 -4.26 -3.66
CA GLY A 79 -22.04 -4.22 -4.53
C GLY A 79 -20.70 -4.39 -3.80
N LEU A 80 -20.66 -4.17 -2.47
CA LEU A 80 -19.43 -4.26 -1.69
C LEU A 80 -18.82 -5.68 -1.67
N TRP A 81 -19.65 -6.70 -1.46
CA TRP A 81 -19.14 -8.08 -1.35
C TRP A 81 -18.58 -8.61 -2.67
N PRO A 82 -19.24 -8.42 -3.83
CA PRO A 82 -18.65 -8.66 -5.15
C PRO A 82 -17.31 -7.94 -5.38
N MET A 83 -17.19 -6.69 -4.93
CA MET A 83 -15.97 -5.89 -5.07
C MET A 83 -14.80 -6.50 -4.29
N ILE A 84 -15.04 -7.01 -3.08
CA ILE A 84 -13.99 -7.60 -2.23
C ILE A 84 -13.59 -8.99 -2.72
N THR A 85 -14.56 -9.80 -3.12
CA THR A 85 -14.32 -11.21 -3.46
C THR A 85 -13.83 -11.42 -4.88
N GLY A 86 -13.98 -10.41 -5.75
CA GLY A 86 -13.84 -10.58 -7.19
C GLY A 86 -14.90 -11.58 -7.65
N SER A 87 -16.10 -11.09 -7.96
CA SER A 87 -17.12 -11.95 -8.57
C SER A 87 -16.52 -12.68 -9.78
N PRO A 88 -16.80 -13.99 -9.95
CA PRO A 88 -16.24 -14.80 -11.03
C PRO A 88 -16.57 -14.25 -12.42
#